data_AF-A0A4Y8D266-F1
#
_entry.id   AF-A0A4Y8D266-F1
#
_cell.length_a   1.000
_cell.length_b   1.000
_cell.length_c   1.000
_cell.angle_alpha   90.00
_cell.angle_beta   90.00
_cell.angle_gamma   90.00
#
_symmetry.space_group_name_H-M   'P 1'
#
loop_
_entity.id
_entity.type
_entity.pdbx_description
1 polymer ?
#
loop_
_entity_poly.entity_id
_entity_poly.type
_entity_poly.pdbx_seq_one_letter_code
_entity_poly.pdbx_strand_id
1 'polypeptide(L)'
;MSEHDRLAALADWYQLYLIPGAAHCGANTLQPDGPYPKNNMYTMIHWVENGIKPHALNATVGGGSEEGDVVSLCQLPTRPLFHSNTSSGFDCVNDARSIETWTYSFPTFKVPVY
;
A
#
# COMPACT_ATOMS: atom_id res chain seq x y z
N MET A 1 7.71 16.01 17.69
CA MET A 1 6.99 15.64 16.45
C MET A 1 5.98 14.58 16.79
N SER A 2 4.74 14.72 16.33
CA SER A 2 3.74 13.67 16.43
C SER A 2 4.07 12.50 15.49
N GLU A 3 3.41 11.35 15.66
CA GLU A 3 3.54 10.23 14.73
C GLU A 3 3.12 10.62 13.31
N HIS A 4 2.04 11.40 13.19
CA HIS A 4 1.59 11.94 11.91
C HIS A 4 2.67 12.77 11.22
N ASP A 5 3.32 13.68 11.94
CA ASP A 5 4.41 14.51 11.37
C ASP A 5 5.59 13.66 10.93
N ARG A 6 5.92 12.61 11.69
CA ARG A 6 7.01 11.68 11.36
C ARG A 6 6.69 10.87 10.10
N LEU A 7 5.47 10.37 9.98
CA LEU A 7 5.02 9.62 8.81
C LEU A 7 4.95 10.52 7.57
N ALA A 8 4.50 11.76 7.72
CA ALA A 8 4.49 12.75 6.65
C ALA A 8 5.92 13.06 6.15
N ALA A 9 6.86 13.29 7.07
CA ALA A 9 8.27 13.53 6.72
C ALA A 9 8.93 12.29 6.09
N LEU A 10 8.56 11.08 6.51
CA LEU A 10 9.04 9.83 5.91
C LEU A 10 8.51 9.67 4.49
N ALA A 11 7.22 9.94 4.28
CA ALA A 11 6.52 9.83 3.00
C ALA A 11 7.12 10.69 1.88
N ASP A 12 7.90 11.72 2.22
CA ASP A 12 8.59 12.57 1.25
C ASP A 12 9.71 11.86 0.47
N TRP A 13 10.27 10.78 1.03
CA TRP A 13 11.37 10.03 0.39
C TRP A 13 11.23 8.51 0.48
N TYR A 14 10.36 8.00 1.35
CA TYR A 14 10.08 6.57 1.51
C TYR A 14 8.60 6.31 1.74
N GLN A 15 8.04 5.41 0.95
CA GLN A 15 6.66 4.98 1.06
C GLN A 15 6.59 3.45 1.00
N LEU A 16 5.69 2.88 1.81
CA LEU A 16 5.44 1.45 1.85
C LEU A 16 4.01 1.17 1.41
N TYR A 17 3.87 0.24 0.48
CA TYR A 17 2.59 -0.21 -0.06
C TYR A 17 2.47 -1.73 0.16
N LEU A 18 1.40 -2.13 0.84
CA LEU A 18 1.03 -3.55 0.91
C LEU A 18 0.18 -3.90 -0.30
N ILE A 19 0.44 -5.07 -0.89
CA ILE A 19 -0.28 -5.55 -2.07
C ILE A 19 -1.18 -6.73 -1.64
N PRO A 20 -2.47 -6.49 -1.38
CA PRO A 20 -3.38 -7.55 -0.96
C PRO A 20 -3.45 -8.65 -2.02
N GLY A 21 -3.20 -9.88 -1.61
CA GLY A 21 -3.25 -11.05 -2.47
C GLY A 21 -2.09 -11.22 -3.44
N ALA A 22 -1.01 -10.45 -3.31
CA ALA A 22 0.25 -10.80 -3.97
C ALA A 22 0.94 -12.00 -3.30
N ALA A 23 1.69 -12.75 -4.10
CA ALA A 23 2.63 -13.76 -3.65
C ALA A 23 4.03 -13.15 -3.44
N HIS A 24 5.02 -13.98 -3.10
CA HIS A 24 6.40 -13.53 -2.99
C HIS A 24 6.90 -13.02 -4.36
N CYS A 25 7.09 -11.70 -4.44
CA CYS A 25 7.60 -10.98 -5.62
C CYS A 25 6.75 -11.15 -6.90
N GLY A 26 5.47 -11.52 -6.79
CA GLY A 26 4.64 -11.76 -7.96
C GLY A 26 3.14 -11.77 -7.67
N ALA A 27 2.33 -11.77 -8.72
CA ALA A 27 0.91 -12.05 -8.60
C ALA A 27 0.67 -13.47 -8.05
N ASN A 28 -0.41 -13.66 -7.30
CA ASN A 28 -0.74 -14.97 -6.72
C ASN A 28 -1.73 -15.71 -7.62
N THR A 29 -1.33 -16.88 -8.13
CA THR A 29 -2.22 -17.71 -8.95
C THR A 29 -3.40 -18.30 -8.17
N LEU A 30 -3.31 -18.37 -6.84
CA LEU A 30 -4.42 -18.80 -5.97
C LEU A 30 -5.39 -17.66 -5.64
N GLN A 31 -5.04 -16.42 -5.98
CA GLN A 31 -5.88 -15.23 -5.82
C GLN A 31 -5.82 -14.42 -7.13
N PRO A 32 -6.39 -14.96 -8.22
CA PRO A 32 -6.24 -14.39 -9.57
C PRO A 32 -6.85 -13.00 -9.69
N ASP A 33 -7.86 -12.68 -8.88
CA ASP A 33 -8.51 -11.36 -8.77
C ASP A 33 -7.72 -10.35 -7.92
N GLY A 34 -6.57 -10.75 -7.36
CA GLY A 34 -5.68 -9.87 -6.61
C GLY A 34 -5.01 -8.82 -7.50
N PRO A 35 -4.90 -7.55 -7.05
CA PRO A 35 -4.19 -6.53 -7.80
C PRO A 35 -2.67 -6.70 -7.70
N TYR A 36 -1.94 -6.41 -8.78
CA TYR A 36 -0.47 -6.42 -8.77
C TYR A 36 0.13 -5.21 -9.52
N PRO A 37 1.11 -4.49 -8.93
CA PRO A 37 1.81 -3.39 -9.61
C PRO A 37 2.68 -3.91 -10.76
N LYS A 38 2.27 -3.62 -12.01
CA LYS A 38 3.04 -3.99 -13.21
C LYS A 38 3.99 -2.87 -13.67
N ASN A 39 3.68 -1.61 -13.34
CA ASN A 39 4.32 -0.42 -13.90
C ASN A 39 4.96 0.50 -12.83
N ASN A 40 5.29 -0.04 -11.65
CA ASN A 40 5.83 0.73 -10.52
C ASN A 40 7.17 1.42 -10.84
N MET A 41 7.95 0.92 -11.81
CA MET A 41 9.16 1.60 -12.26
C MET A 41 8.88 3.01 -12.82
N TYR A 42 7.77 3.18 -13.55
CA TYR A 42 7.37 4.51 -14.05
C TYR A 42 6.98 5.44 -12.92
N THR A 43 6.32 4.93 -11.87
CA THR A 43 6.05 5.69 -10.65
C THR A 43 7.35 6.20 -10.02
N MET A 44 8.37 5.35 -9.92
CA MET A 44 9.68 5.75 -9.38
C MET A 44 10.38 6.79 -10.27
N ILE A 45 10.36 6.61 -11.59
CA ILE A 45 10.93 7.56 -12.55
C ILE A 45 10.27 8.93 -12.38
N HIS A 46 8.93 8.99 -12.35
CA HIS A 46 8.21 10.24 -12.15
C HIS A 46 8.47 10.90 -10.80
N TRP A 47 8.64 10.11 -9.74
CA TRP A 47 8.97 10.65 -8.43
C TRP A 47 10.39 11.25 -8.42
N VAL A 48 11.37 10.53 -8.93
CA VAL A 48 12.79 10.92 -8.88
C VAL A 48 13.12 12.01 -9.89
N GLU A 49 12.68 11.88 -11.14
CA GLU A 49 13.08 12.78 -12.23
C GLU A 49 12.19 14.01 -12.34
N ASN A 50 10.90 13.88 -12.00
CA ASN A 50 9.91 14.95 -12.18
C ASN A 50 9.38 15.51 -10.86
N GLY A 51 9.82 14.99 -9.70
CA GLY A 51 9.32 15.41 -8.40
C GLY A 51 7.85 15.07 -8.13
N ILE A 52 7.26 14.14 -8.91
CA ILE A 52 5.85 13.75 -8.77
C ILE A 52 5.76 12.64 -7.71
N LYS A 53 5.63 13.04 -6.45
CA LYS A 53 5.44 12.11 -5.32
C LYS A 53 4.13 11.32 -5.49
N PRO A 54 4.17 9.98 -5.44
CA PRO A 54 2.95 9.19 -5.51
C PRO A 54 2.07 9.43 -4.27
N HIS A 55 0.78 9.65 -4.50
CA HIS A 55 -0.24 9.64 -3.44
C HIS A 55 -0.74 8.21 -3.18
N ALA A 56 -0.75 7.37 -4.22
CA ALA A 56 -1.08 5.97 -4.20
C ALA A 56 -0.25 5.21 -5.26
N LEU A 57 -0.19 3.88 -5.14
CA LEU A 57 0.50 3.03 -6.11
C LEU A 57 -0.50 2.27 -6.97
N ASN A 58 -0.46 2.47 -8.29
CA ASN A 58 -1.34 1.77 -9.22
C ASN A 58 -0.99 0.28 -9.35
N ALA A 59 -2.01 -0.56 -9.35
CA ALA A 59 -1.93 -2.01 -9.51
C ALA A 59 -3.04 -2.51 -10.43
N THR A 60 -2.78 -3.59 -11.18
CA THR A 60 -3.73 -4.15 -12.15
C THR A 60 -4.35 -5.42 -11.59
N VAL A 61 -5.68 -5.52 -11.63
CA VAL A 61 -6.44 -6.72 -11.26
C VAL A 61 -6.15 -7.84 -12.26
N GLY A 62 -5.82 -9.03 -11.76
CA GLY A 62 -5.36 -10.15 -12.59
C GLY A 62 -6.44 -11.07 -13.16
N GLY A 63 -7.70 -10.94 -12.74
CA GLY A 63 -8.77 -11.88 -13.06
C GLY A 63 -10.12 -11.48 -12.47
N GLY A 64 -11.17 -12.24 -12.80
CA GLY A 64 -12.55 -11.96 -12.37
C GLY A 64 -13.27 -10.99 -13.30
N SER A 65 -14.38 -10.38 -12.84
CA SER A 65 -15.16 -9.41 -13.64
C SER A 65 -14.42 -8.10 -13.91
N GLU A 66 -13.45 -7.77 -13.05
CA GLU A 66 -12.67 -6.53 -13.06
C GLU A 66 -11.25 -6.77 -13.63
N GLU A 67 -11.02 -7.87 -14.35
CA GLU A 67 -9.71 -8.18 -14.92
C GLU A 67 -9.21 -7.04 -15.81
N GLY A 68 -7.98 -6.59 -15.58
CA GLY A 68 -7.37 -5.50 -16.31
C GLY A 68 -7.64 -4.11 -15.72
N ASP A 69 -8.57 -3.99 -14.77
CA ASP A 69 -8.82 -2.72 -14.10
C ASP A 69 -7.61 -2.28 -13.28
N VAL A 70 -7.37 -0.97 -13.29
CA VAL A 70 -6.32 -0.34 -12.48
C VAL A 70 -6.95 0.16 -11.19
N VAL A 71 -6.45 -0.39 -10.08
CA VAL A 71 -6.79 0.03 -8.73
C VAL A 71 -5.60 0.70 -8.07
N SER A 72 -5.87 1.61 -7.14
CA SER A 72 -4.85 2.26 -6.33
C SER A 72 -4.56 1.44 -5.07
N LEU A 73 -3.31 1.42 -4.63
CA LEU A 73 -2.92 0.86 -3.33
C LEU A 73 -2.70 2.00 -2.34
N CYS A 74 -3.22 1.83 -1.13
CA CYS A 74 -3.06 2.79 -0.05
C CYS A 74 -1.65 2.76 0.51
N GLN A 75 -1.09 3.94 0.80
CA GLN A 75 0.19 4.08 1.48
C GLN A 75 0.04 3.68 2.95
N LEU A 76 0.92 2.83 3.48
CA LEU A 76 0.97 2.51 4.90
C LEU A 76 1.22 3.81 5.72
N PRO A 77 0.50 4.04 6.84
CA PRO A 77 -0.34 3.11 7.60
C PRO A 77 -1.82 3.07 7.22
N THR A 78 -2.23 3.75 6.14
CA THR A 78 -3.64 3.70 5.71
C THR A 78 -3.97 2.36 5.06
N ARG A 79 -5.24 1.98 5.13
CA ARG A 79 -5.77 0.78 4.47
C ARG A 79 -6.98 1.12 3.60
N PRO A 80 -7.29 0.32 2.57
CA PRO A 80 -8.52 0.50 1.83
C PRO A 80 -9.74 0.19 2.71
N LEU A 81 -10.76 1.04 2.61
CA LEU A 81 -12.11 0.81 3.12
C LEU A 81 -13.06 0.86 1.93
N PHE A 82 -13.57 -0.29 1.52
CA PHE A 82 -14.50 -0.39 0.39
C PHE A 82 -15.90 0.07 0.81
N HIS A 83 -16.52 0.92 -0.01
CA HIS A 83 -17.87 1.46 0.23
C HIS A 83 -18.96 0.76 -0.59
N SER A 84 -18.56 -0.09 -1.55
CA SER A 84 -19.43 -0.84 -2.44
C SER A 84 -18.80 -2.21 -2.78
N ASN A 85 -19.56 -3.04 -3.50
CA ASN A 85 -19.10 -4.35 -3.97
C ASN A 85 -18.15 -4.27 -5.18
N THR A 86 -17.66 -3.08 -5.53
CA THR A 86 -16.76 -2.85 -6.67
C THR A 86 -15.37 -2.52 -6.17
N SER A 87 -14.35 -3.05 -6.84
CA SER A 87 -12.92 -2.91 -6.49
C SER A 87 -12.39 -1.47 -6.63
N SER A 88 -13.13 -0.60 -7.32
CA SER A 88 -12.79 0.80 -7.58
C SER A 88 -13.34 1.81 -6.56
N GLY A 89 -14.24 1.40 -5.67
CA GLY A 89 -14.90 2.30 -4.70
C GLY A 89 -14.36 2.13 -3.27
N PHE A 90 -13.19 2.69 -2.97
CA PHE A 90 -12.65 2.66 -1.60
C PHE A 90 -11.92 3.96 -1.21
N ASP A 91 -11.94 4.26 0.09
CA ASP A 91 -11.14 5.33 0.70
C ASP A 91 -9.92 4.74 1.42
N CYS A 92 -8.79 5.44 1.38
CA CYS A 92 -7.63 5.12 2.21
C CYS A 92 -7.80 5.73 3.60
N VAL A 93 -8.12 4.90 4.58
CA VAL A 93 -8.46 5.34 5.94
C VAL A 93 -7.35 5.00 6.93
N ASN A 94 -7.18 5.84 7.95
CA ASN A 94 -6.38 5.54 9.12
C ASN A 94 -7.28 4.88 10.17
N ASP A 95 -7.03 3.59 10.44
CA ASP A 95 -7.79 2.78 11.38
C ASP A 95 -6.83 2.23 12.45
N ALA A 96 -6.93 2.74 13.67
CA ALA A 96 -6.00 2.43 14.76
C ALA A 96 -5.86 0.92 15.00
N ARG A 97 -6.98 0.17 14.98
CA ARG A 97 -6.94 -1.29 15.17
C ARG A 97 -6.18 -2.01 14.06
N SER A 98 -6.25 -1.50 12.83
CA SER A 98 -5.46 -2.06 11.74
C SER A 98 -3.98 -1.72 11.87
N ILE A 99 -3.61 -0.57 12.43
CA ILE A 99 -2.20 -0.23 12.64
C ILE A 99 -1.60 -1.12 13.73
N GLU A 100 -2.35 -1.37 14.79
CA GLU A 100 -1.97 -2.25 15.90
C GLU A 100 -1.64 -3.69 15.45
N THR A 101 -2.22 -4.19 14.35
CA THR A 101 -1.86 -5.53 13.83
C THR A 101 -0.50 -5.56 13.13
N TRP A 102 0.08 -4.40 12.80
CA TRP A 102 1.40 -4.26 12.19
C TRP A 102 2.43 -3.68 13.14
N THR A 103 2.03 -3.11 14.28
CA THR A 103 2.92 -2.54 15.29
C THR A 103 3.04 -3.47 16.49
N TYR A 104 4.20 -4.12 16.60
CA TYR A 104 4.49 -5.05 17.69
C TYR A 104 5.34 -4.39 18.77
N SER A 105 4.95 -4.57 20.03
CA SER A 105 5.81 -4.27 21.17
C SER A 105 6.65 -5.49 21.48
N PHE A 106 7.98 -5.32 21.47
CA PHE A 106 8.91 -6.36 21.89
C PHE A 106 9.54 -6.00 23.25
N PRO A 107 8.81 -6.18 24.37
CA PRO A 107 9.27 -5.75 25.69
C PRO A 107 10.52 -6.49 26.20
N THR A 108 10.87 -7.60 25.55
CA THR A 108 12.06 -8.39 25.88
C THR A 108 13.36 -7.71 25.46
N PHE A 109 13.34 -6.92 24.37
CA PHE A 109 14.53 -6.22 23.91
C PHE A 109 14.59 -4.83 24.55
N LYS A 110 15.67 -4.56 25.30
CA LYS A 110 15.95 -3.24 25.89
C LYS A 110 16.55 -2.24 24.90
N VAL A 111 16.69 -2.65 23.64
CA VAL A 111 17.18 -1.85 22.53
C VAL A 111 16.09 -1.76 21.47
N PRO A 112 16.04 -0.68 20.68
CA PRO A 112 15.11 -0.63 19.55
C PRO A 112 15.39 -1.79 18.59
N VAL A 113 14.33 -2.45 18.13
CA VAL A 113 14.37 -3.47 17.08
C VAL A 113 13.80 -2.81 15.83
N TYR A 114 14.62 -2.72 14.80
CA TYR A 114 14.32 -2.13 13.49
C TYR A 114 14.56 -3.16 12.39
#